data_AF-A0A8S9E0D5-F1
#
_entry.id   AF-A0A8S9E0D5-F1
#
_cell.length_a   1.000
_cell.length_b   1.000
_cell.length_c   1.000
_cell.angle_alpha   90.00
_cell.angle_beta   90.00
_cell.angle_gamma   90.00
#
_symmetry.space_group_name_H-M   'P 1'
#
loop_
_entity.id
_entity.type
_entity.pdbx_description
1 polymer ?
#
loop_
_entity_poly.entity_id
_entity_poly.type
_entity_poly.pdbx_seq_one_letter_code
_entity_poly.pdbx_strand_id
1 'polypeptide(L)'
;MSIKPRAMVVPAVLLLACFGTGVSAAEAVKKTVADLYADKAALAGKQVQVSGKVVKVNTGIMNRNFLHLQDGTGDEGNNDLTITTRQTAKVGDEVVVTGKVSTDVDFGAGYVYPLLMEEAAVTGSAPGAR
;
A
#
# COMPACT_ATOMS: atom_id res chain seq x y z
N MET A 1 -9.67 23.15 -73.74
CA MET A 1 -9.58 21.73 -73.35
C MET A 1 -9.25 21.67 -71.86
N SER A 2 -10.18 21.17 -71.05
CA SER A 2 -10.04 20.93 -69.60
C SER A 2 -9.27 19.63 -69.36
N ILE A 3 -8.38 19.56 -68.36
CA ILE A 3 -8.20 18.41 -67.42
C ILE A 3 -7.45 18.90 -66.15
N LYS A 4 -8.26 19.13 -65.11
CA LYS A 4 -8.17 18.94 -63.64
C LYS A 4 -6.84 18.89 -62.83
N PRO A 5 -6.88 19.36 -61.55
CA PRO A 5 -5.76 19.43 -60.62
C PRO A 5 -5.56 18.10 -59.83
N ARG A 6 -4.34 17.87 -59.32
CA ARG A 6 -4.06 16.83 -58.31
C ARG A 6 -3.75 17.49 -56.97
N ALA A 7 -4.69 17.38 -56.04
CA ALA A 7 -4.41 17.46 -54.62
C ALA A 7 -3.80 16.12 -54.17
N MET A 8 -2.73 16.15 -53.37
CA MET A 8 -2.32 15.01 -52.58
C MET A 8 -2.05 15.47 -51.13
N VAL A 9 -3.07 15.15 -50.34
CA VAL A 9 -3.20 15.02 -48.90
C VAL A 9 -1.89 14.71 -48.16
N VAL A 10 -1.61 15.52 -47.14
CA VAL A 10 -0.62 15.28 -46.07
C VAL A 10 -1.11 14.12 -45.19
N PRO A 11 -0.29 13.10 -44.89
CA PRO A 11 -0.73 12.00 -44.03
C PRO A 11 -0.74 12.45 -42.57
N ALA A 12 -1.88 12.23 -41.91
CA ALA A 12 -2.04 12.28 -40.47
C ALA A 12 -1.19 11.17 -39.82
N VAL A 13 -0.34 11.55 -38.86
CA VAL A 13 0.36 10.61 -37.99
C VAL A 13 -0.61 10.18 -36.88
N LEU A 14 -0.78 8.87 -36.78
CA LEU A 14 -1.66 8.13 -35.89
C LEU A 14 -0.84 7.48 -34.75
N LEU A 15 -1.41 7.51 -33.54
CA LEU A 15 -1.17 6.64 -32.36
C LEU A 15 0.10 6.83 -31.50
N LEU A 16 -0.09 7.21 -30.23
CA LEU A 16 -0.02 6.31 -29.04
C LEU A 16 -0.52 7.09 -27.80
N ALA A 17 -1.78 6.91 -27.42
CA ALA A 17 -2.23 6.10 -26.29
C ALA A 17 -1.96 6.69 -24.89
N CYS A 18 -3.06 6.91 -24.19
CA CYS A 18 -3.24 7.18 -22.77
C CYS A 18 -2.18 6.54 -21.85
N PHE A 19 -1.38 7.35 -21.14
CA PHE A 19 -0.92 6.95 -19.82
C PHE A 19 -2.05 7.15 -18.80
N GLY A 20 -3.11 6.37 -19.01
CA GLY A 20 -3.96 5.96 -17.92
C GLY A 20 -3.36 4.68 -17.35
N THR A 21 -2.68 4.78 -16.23
CA THR A 21 -2.77 3.73 -15.23
C THR A 21 -3.31 4.40 -13.99
N GLY A 22 -4.65 4.50 -13.95
CA GLY A 22 -5.32 4.49 -12.67
C GLY A 22 -4.71 3.37 -11.85
N VAL A 23 -4.36 3.69 -10.61
CA VAL A 23 -3.98 2.71 -9.62
C VAL A 23 -5.15 1.75 -9.55
N SER A 24 -5.00 0.63 -10.25
CA SER A 24 -5.87 -0.52 -10.10
C SER A 24 -5.76 -0.85 -8.62
N ALA A 25 -6.83 -0.61 -7.89
CA ALA A 25 -7.10 -1.31 -6.65
C ALA A 25 -7.28 -2.78 -7.04
N ALA A 26 -6.17 -3.42 -7.43
CA ALA A 26 -6.07 -4.86 -7.51
C ALA A 26 -6.58 -5.37 -6.17
N GLU A 27 -7.54 -6.28 -6.21
CA GLU A 27 -8.18 -6.88 -5.04
C GLU A 27 -7.09 -7.30 -4.05
N ALA A 28 -6.87 -6.45 -3.06
CA ALA A 28 -5.80 -6.68 -2.10
C ALA A 28 -6.18 -7.92 -1.31
N VAL A 29 -5.31 -8.92 -1.33
CA VAL A 29 -5.57 -10.19 -0.65
C VAL A 29 -5.71 -9.88 0.84
N LYS A 30 -6.82 -10.28 1.45
CA LYS A 30 -7.00 -10.14 2.89
C LYS A 30 -6.17 -11.19 3.61
N LYS A 31 -5.32 -10.77 4.54
CA LYS A 31 -4.45 -11.64 5.33
C LYS A 31 -4.48 -11.21 6.80
N THR A 32 -4.21 -12.16 7.69
CA THR A 32 -3.96 -11.86 9.10
C THR A 32 -2.51 -11.38 9.29
N VAL A 33 -2.22 -10.80 10.45
CA VAL A 33 -0.85 -10.40 10.81
C VAL A 33 0.06 -11.64 10.86
N ALA A 34 -0.39 -12.74 11.46
CA ALA A 34 0.37 -13.99 11.49
C ALA A 34 0.67 -14.54 10.09
N ASP A 35 -0.32 -14.56 9.20
CA ASP A 35 -0.13 -15.03 7.81
C ASP A 35 0.86 -14.16 7.05
N LEU A 36 0.84 -12.84 7.29
CA LEU A 36 1.81 -11.94 6.68
C LEU A 36 3.24 -12.27 7.10
N TYR A 37 3.46 -12.58 8.38
CA TYR A 37 4.78 -12.99 8.86
C TYR A 37 5.20 -14.36 8.31
N ALA A 38 4.27 -15.30 8.19
CA ALA A 38 4.52 -16.63 7.63
C ALA A 38 4.85 -16.57 6.13
N ASP A 39 4.07 -15.78 5.37
CA ASP A 39 4.14 -15.69 3.91
C ASP A 39 4.95 -14.49 3.41
N LYS A 40 5.69 -13.76 4.28
CA LYS A 40 6.32 -12.47 3.97
C LYS A 40 7.15 -12.47 2.68
N ALA A 41 7.92 -13.54 2.44
CA ALA A 41 8.73 -13.69 1.24
C ALA A 41 7.89 -13.85 -0.04
N ALA A 42 6.74 -14.53 0.05
CA ALA A 42 5.82 -14.72 -1.07
C ALA A 42 4.93 -13.50 -1.33
N LEU A 43 4.78 -12.63 -0.33
CA LEU A 43 3.96 -11.42 -0.38
C LEU A 43 4.77 -10.15 -0.65
N ALA A 44 6.10 -10.21 -0.55
CA ALA A 44 6.99 -9.10 -0.89
C ALA A 44 6.64 -8.51 -2.27
N GLY A 45 6.45 -7.19 -2.31
CA GLY A 45 6.06 -6.43 -3.49
C GLY A 45 4.55 -6.38 -3.78
N LYS A 46 3.71 -7.13 -3.07
CA LYS A 46 2.26 -7.24 -3.35
C LYS A 46 1.43 -6.32 -2.47
N GLN A 47 0.27 -5.91 -2.98
CA GLN A 47 -0.77 -5.22 -2.21
C GLN A 47 -1.53 -6.22 -1.34
N VAL A 48 -1.57 -5.98 -0.03
CA VAL A 48 -2.26 -6.83 0.96
C VAL A 48 -3.14 -5.95 1.83
N GLN A 49 -4.29 -6.50 2.23
CA GLN A 49 -5.21 -5.85 3.16
C GLN A 49 -5.20 -6.58 4.51
N VAL A 50 -5.14 -5.81 5.59
CA VAL A 50 -5.18 -6.30 6.97
C VAL A 50 -6.15 -5.44 7.77
N SER A 51 -6.93 -6.06 8.65
CA SER A 51 -7.78 -5.36 9.61
C SER A 51 -7.26 -5.61 11.01
N GLY A 52 -7.20 -4.58 11.86
CA GLY A 52 -6.78 -4.75 13.24
C GLY A 52 -6.91 -3.48 14.08
N LYS A 53 -6.48 -3.59 15.34
CA LYS A 53 -6.43 -2.48 16.28
C LYS A 53 -5.07 -1.81 16.24
N VAL A 54 -5.06 -0.48 16.15
CA VAL A 54 -3.84 0.32 16.27
C VAL A 54 -3.38 0.32 17.72
N VAL A 55 -2.18 -0.18 18.00
CA VAL A 55 -1.62 -0.25 19.37
C VAL A 55 -0.57 0.82 19.64
N LYS A 56 0.07 1.34 18.60
CA LYS A 56 1.08 2.40 18.71
C LYS A 56 1.12 3.23 17.43
N VAL A 57 1.37 4.53 17.59
CA VAL A 57 1.45 5.50 16.50
C VAL A 57 2.65 6.40 16.74
N ASN A 58 3.57 6.43 15.78
CA ASN A 58 4.71 7.32 15.75
C ASN A 58 4.58 8.23 14.51
N THR A 59 4.24 9.50 14.70
CA THR A 59 4.06 10.45 13.60
C THR A 59 5.34 11.23 13.29
N GLY A 60 5.48 11.69 12.05
CA GLY A 60 6.55 12.62 11.65
C GLY A 60 7.92 12.00 11.42
N ILE A 61 8.05 10.67 11.33
CA ILE A 61 9.31 10.01 11.01
C ILE A 61 9.46 9.99 9.48
N MET A 62 10.46 10.69 8.95
CA MET A 62 10.72 10.80 7.50
C MET A 62 9.47 11.24 6.70
N ASN A 63 8.70 12.20 7.22
CA ASN A 63 7.42 12.66 6.63
C ASN A 63 6.33 11.57 6.50
N ARG A 64 6.43 10.51 7.31
CA ARG A 64 5.46 9.40 7.37
C ARG A 64 5.07 9.12 8.81
N ASN A 65 3.94 8.44 8.96
CA ASN A 65 3.46 7.90 10.22
C ASN A 65 3.72 6.40 10.25
N PHE A 66 4.24 5.92 11.36
CA PHE A 66 4.47 4.51 11.63
C PHE A 66 3.37 4.03 12.58
N LEU A 67 2.53 3.13 12.09
CA LEU A 67 1.46 2.51 12.85
C LEU A 67 1.88 1.09 13.19
N HIS A 68 1.63 0.68 14.42
CA HIS A 68 1.68 -0.72 14.84
C HIS A 68 0.25 -1.23 14.94
N LEU A 69 -0.05 -2.29 14.21
CA LEU A 69 -1.38 -2.89 14.11
C LEU A 69 -1.34 -4.33 14.62
N GLN A 70 -2.33 -4.67 15.44
CA GLN A 70 -2.53 -6.04 15.95
C GLN A 70 -3.95 -6.48 15.67
N ASP A 71 -4.12 -7.66 15.07
CA ASP A 71 -5.42 -8.26 14.76
C ASP A 71 -5.83 -9.38 15.73
N GLY A 72 -4.98 -9.67 16.72
CA GLY A 72 -5.18 -10.75 17.68
C GLY A 72 -4.62 -12.10 17.25
N THR A 73 -3.96 -12.17 16.08
CA THR A 73 -3.24 -13.36 15.60
C THR A 73 -1.74 -13.24 15.88
N GLY A 74 -1.06 -14.40 15.88
CA GLY A 74 0.38 -14.50 16.12
C GLY A 74 0.74 -14.60 17.60
N ASP A 75 2.02 -14.83 17.84
CA ASP A 75 2.72 -14.92 19.11
C ASP A 75 3.65 -13.72 19.30
N GLU A 76 4.37 -13.69 20.44
CA GLU A 76 5.37 -12.66 20.71
C GLU A 76 6.40 -12.56 19.57
N GLY A 77 6.42 -11.41 18.90
CA GLY A 77 7.36 -11.12 17.80
C GLY A 77 6.78 -11.26 16.39
N ASN A 78 5.60 -11.87 16.21
CA ASN A 78 4.90 -11.94 14.91
C ASN A 78 3.41 -11.58 14.99
N ASN A 79 3.00 -10.95 16.08
CA ASN A 79 1.65 -10.44 16.33
C ASN A 79 1.48 -8.93 16.09
N ASP A 80 2.55 -8.23 15.73
CA ASP A 80 2.59 -6.79 15.54
C ASP A 80 3.09 -6.41 14.14
N LEU A 81 2.22 -5.80 13.33
CA LEU A 81 2.57 -5.36 11.99
C LEU A 81 2.93 -3.87 12.00
N THR A 82 4.15 -3.56 11.54
CA THR A 82 4.55 -2.17 11.29
C THR A 82 4.09 -1.71 9.91
N ILE A 83 3.45 -0.54 9.88
CA ILE A 83 2.86 0.05 8.68
C ILE A 83 3.34 1.49 8.56
N THR A 84 3.78 1.90 7.37
CA THR A 84 4.00 3.32 7.05
C THR A 84 2.84 3.88 6.24
N THR A 85 2.33 5.03 6.64
CA THR A 85 1.25 5.73 5.95
C THR A 85 1.42 7.24 6.07
N ARG A 86 0.75 8.00 5.18
CA ARG A 86 0.60 9.46 5.30
C ARG A 86 -0.70 9.86 5.99
N GLN A 87 -1.60 8.90 6.20
CA GLN A 87 -2.87 9.13 6.89
C GLN A 87 -2.70 9.07 8.40
N THR A 88 -3.66 9.64 9.11
CA THR A 88 -3.69 9.65 10.58
C THR A 88 -4.59 8.54 11.10
N ALA A 89 -4.14 7.86 12.14
CA ALA A 89 -4.93 6.94 12.97
C ALA A 89 -4.59 7.18 14.44
N LYS A 90 -5.48 6.80 15.36
CA LYS A 90 -5.25 6.90 16.80
C LYS A 90 -5.05 5.52 17.40
N VAL A 91 -4.29 5.46 18.48
CA VAL A 91 -4.20 4.24 19.30
C VAL A 91 -5.60 3.87 19.79
N GLY A 92 -5.98 2.61 19.64
CA GLY A 92 -7.31 2.08 19.97
C GLY A 92 -8.30 2.07 18.81
N ASP A 93 -7.98 2.68 17.66
CA ASP A 93 -8.84 2.62 16.48
C ASP A 93 -8.78 1.21 15.87
N GLU A 94 -9.94 0.69 15.48
CA GLU A 94 -10.04 -0.49 14.63
C GLU A 94 -10.10 -0.05 13.16
N VAL A 95 -9.09 -0.43 12.40
CA VAL A 95 -8.86 0.06 11.03
C VAL A 95 -8.58 -1.09 10.08
N VAL A 96 -8.90 -0.86 8.81
CA VAL A 96 -8.51 -1.70 7.67
C VAL A 96 -7.43 -0.97 6.90
N VAL A 97 -6.24 -1.55 6.86
CA VAL A 97 -5.08 -1.03 6.13
C VAL A 97 -4.87 -1.82 4.85
N THR A 98 -4.51 -1.14 3.77
CA THR A 98 -4.15 -1.77 2.50
C THR A 98 -2.86 -1.14 2.00
N GLY A 99 -1.81 -1.93 1.83
CA GLY A 99 -0.52 -1.41 1.43
C GLY A 99 0.39 -2.49 0.85
N LYS A 100 1.53 -2.04 0.32
CA LYS A 100 2.52 -2.91 -0.29
C LYS A 100 3.33 -3.59 0.80
N VAL A 101 3.45 -4.92 0.76
CA VAL A 101 4.33 -5.65 1.67
C VAL A 101 5.77 -5.53 1.19
N SER A 102 6.67 -5.15 2.08
CA SER A 102 8.11 -5.08 1.87
C SER A 102 8.81 -5.85 2.98
N THR A 103 9.89 -6.55 2.64
CA THR A 103 10.71 -7.31 3.60
C THR A 103 12.12 -6.74 3.62
N ASP A 104 12.81 -6.93 4.74
CA ASP A 104 14.22 -6.55 4.92
C ASP A 104 14.47 -5.07 4.60
N VAL A 105 13.53 -4.21 5.00
CA VAL A 105 13.61 -2.76 4.75
C VAL A 105 14.56 -2.13 5.76
N ASP A 106 15.64 -1.53 5.28
CA ASP A 106 16.64 -0.83 6.09
C ASP A 106 16.46 0.69 5.98
N PHE A 107 16.20 1.35 7.12
CA PHE A 107 16.17 2.81 7.22
C PHE A 107 17.50 3.42 7.68
N GLY A 108 18.56 2.62 7.81
CA GLY A 108 19.87 2.99 8.32
C GLY A 108 19.94 2.99 9.84
N ALA A 109 21.14 3.23 10.38
CA ALA A 109 21.39 3.31 11.83
C ALA A 109 20.93 2.08 12.65
N GLY A 110 20.78 0.91 12.01
CA GLY A 110 20.34 -0.33 12.65
C GLY A 110 18.82 -0.56 12.65
N TYR A 111 18.04 0.32 12.01
CA TYR A 111 16.58 0.17 11.88
C TYR A 111 16.21 -0.71 10.68
N VAL A 112 16.31 -2.03 10.86
CA VAL A 112 15.92 -3.02 9.86
C VAL A 112 14.58 -3.64 10.23
N TYR A 113 13.64 -3.61 9.29
CA TYR A 113 12.31 -4.18 9.44
C TYR A 113 12.19 -5.45 8.59
N PRO A 114 12.06 -6.64 9.22
CA PRO A 114 11.93 -7.90 8.48
C PRO A 114 10.61 -7.99 7.70
N LEU A 115 9.59 -7.24 8.14
CA LEU A 115 8.30 -7.08 7.50
C LEU A 115 7.81 -5.65 7.73
N LEU A 116 7.42 -4.97 6.65
CA LEU A 116 6.90 -3.62 6.66
C LEU A 116 5.79 -3.50 5.62
N MET A 117 4.66 -2.88 5.98
CA MET A 117 3.68 -2.47 4.99
C MET A 117 3.90 -1.01 4.63
N GLU A 118 4.14 -0.73 3.35
CA GLU A 118 4.49 0.60 2.86
C GLU A 118 3.33 1.32 2.17
N GLU A 119 3.33 2.64 2.35
CA GLU A 119 2.40 3.58 1.70
C GLU A 119 0.92 3.16 1.87
N ALA A 120 0.59 2.63 3.05
CA ALA A 120 -0.70 2.01 3.26
C ALA A 120 -1.82 3.04 3.29
N ALA A 121 -2.93 2.69 2.62
CA ALA A 121 -4.20 3.35 2.76
C ALA A 121 -4.92 2.81 4.01
N VAL A 122 -5.32 3.70 4.92
CA VAL A 122 -6.09 3.39 6.13
C VAL A 122 -7.54 3.76 5.88
N THR A 123 -8.43 2.81 6.16
CA THR A 123 -9.89 2.96 6.07
C THR A 123 -10.55 2.46 7.35
N GLY A 124 -11.64 3.11 7.76
CA GLY A 124 -12.26 2.87 9.07
C GLY A 124 -11.60 3.70 10.17
N SER A 125 -12.41 4.31 11.02
CA SER A 125 -11.99 5.03 12.22
C SER A 125 -13.14 5.00 13.22
N ALA A 126 -13.46 3.81 13.72
CA ALA A 126 -14.31 3.70 14.90
C ALA A 126 -13.37 3.71 16.11
N PRO A 127 -13.39 4.75 16.97
CA PRO A 127 -12.72 4.68 18.25
C PRO A 127 -13.34 3.53 19.04
N GLY A 128 -12.49 2.62 19.53
CA GLY A 128 -12.84 1.37 20.21
C GLY A 128 -14.27 1.33 20.77
N ALA A 129 -15.16 0.67 20.04
CA ALA A 129 -16.48 0.35 20.56
C ALA A 129 -16.33 -0.80 21.57
N ARG A 130 -15.97 -0.44 22.81
CA ARG A 130 -16.41 -1.02 24.10
C ARG A 130 -15.45 -0.67 25.23
#